data_AF-A0A172YR92-F1
#
_entry.id   AF-A0A172YR92-F1
#
_cell.length_a   1.000
_cell.length_b   1.000
_cell.length_c   1.000
_cell.angle_alpha   90.00
_cell.angle_beta   90.00
_cell.angle_gamma   90.00
#
_symmetry.space_group_name_H-M   'P 1'
#
loop_
_entity.id
_entity.type
_entity.pdbx_description
1 polymer ?
#
loop_
_entity_poly.entity_id
_entity_poly.type
_entity_poly.pdbx_seq_one_letter_code
_entity_poly.pdbx_strand_id
1 'polypeptide(L)'
;MKYELVELERLIPLEEVFPNHLENIRQLIYRDGEIHKALIADRMTGTILDGSHRYAFLLEEGYKLAPVHWVNYQDENIRVGSKLAHRFLTDGCSFVNKSECIRRSSTGELFSPRTTRHFFPFRKNSITVSLADLKPGPKREIDHLLAKVNISEEISHNKSYLAEIDEELRILSDYIAEMVESRTYLTTQVDMLKASQPVIFFPGKFHPPHMGHVQTILQLASNCKKLIIGVTGDTPSNDIMTQNQIIQVLSDVLETFDNIEVLKINDTLTQKNDTCGLPKFDLLCSGNPDVIHWAEKQGVKAKFVERSLGVHCSGEVIRAVLSDSSSENI
;
A
#
# COMPACT_ATOMS: atom_id res chain seq x y z
N MET A 1 14.33 -6.93 -11.34
CA MET A 1 14.93 -8.26 -11.55
C MET A 1 16.31 -8.06 -12.13
N LYS A 2 17.34 -8.80 -11.69
CA LYS A 2 18.68 -8.70 -12.27
C LYS A 2 18.74 -9.46 -13.59
N TYR A 3 19.40 -8.91 -14.60
CA TYR A 3 19.68 -9.63 -15.85
C TYR A 3 21.10 -10.21 -15.81
N GLU A 4 21.33 -11.24 -16.63
CA GLU A 4 22.63 -11.84 -16.88
C GLU A 4 22.91 -11.79 -18.38
N LEU A 5 24.18 -11.62 -18.80
CA LEU A 5 24.57 -11.80 -20.19
C LEU A 5 24.81 -13.28 -20.44
N VAL A 6 24.10 -13.86 -21.39
CA VAL A 6 24.02 -15.30 -21.63
C VAL A 6 24.33 -15.61 -23.08
N GLU A 7 25.12 -16.65 -23.32
CA GLU A 7 25.41 -17.17 -24.66
C GLU A 7 24.11 -17.61 -25.36
N LEU A 8 23.88 -17.12 -26.59
CA LEU A 8 22.66 -17.40 -27.36
C LEU A 8 22.44 -18.91 -27.57
N GLU A 9 23.51 -19.71 -27.61
CA GLU A 9 23.45 -21.17 -27.77
C GLU A 9 22.74 -21.88 -26.61
N ARG A 10 22.64 -21.23 -25.45
CA ARG A 10 21.88 -21.75 -24.30
C ARG A 10 20.38 -21.47 -24.42
N LEU A 11 19.98 -20.58 -25.32
CA LEU A 11 18.61 -20.12 -25.46
C LEU A 11 17.92 -20.88 -26.59
N ILE A 12 16.74 -21.42 -26.29
CA ILE A 12 15.98 -22.25 -27.23
C ILE A 12 14.68 -21.52 -27.59
N PRO A 13 14.43 -21.23 -28.87
CA PRO A 13 13.20 -20.58 -29.28
C PRO A 13 11.98 -21.46 -29.02
N LEU A 14 10.84 -20.82 -28.75
CA LEU A 14 9.56 -21.47 -28.51
C LEU A 14 8.53 -21.14 -29.61
N GLU A 15 8.62 -19.93 -30.17
CA GLU A 15 7.71 -19.45 -31.20
C GLU A 15 8.50 -18.92 -32.39
N GLU A 16 7.88 -19.01 -33.57
CA GLU A 16 8.26 -18.24 -34.74
C GLU A 16 8.11 -16.73 -34.48
N VAL A 17 8.76 -15.92 -35.31
CA VAL A 17 8.68 -14.46 -35.28
C VAL A 17 8.04 -13.92 -36.55
N PHE A 18 7.17 -12.92 -36.38
CA PHE A 18 6.67 -12.15 -37.51
C PHE A 18 7.80 -11.34 -38.18
N PRO A 19 7.96 -11.43 -39.51
CA PRO A 19 9.07 -10.80 -40.22
C PRO A 19 9.01 -9.26 -40.22
N ASN A 20 7.84 -8.64 -40.41
CA ASN A 20 7.77 -7.17 -40.39
C ASN A 20 7.94 -6.63 -38.97
N HIS A 21 7.42 -7.33 -37.95
CA HIS A 21 7.67 -6.97 -36.56
C HIS A 21 9.15 -7.09 -36.19
N LEU A 22 9.85 -8.10 -36.70
CA LEU A 22 11.29 -8.22 -36.51
C LEU A 22 12.03 -7.03 -37.12
N GLU A 23 11.69 -6.61 -38.34
CA GLU A 23 12.28 -5.41 -38.97
C GLU A 23 12.00 -4.14 -38.15
N ASN A 24 10.77 -3.96 -37.64
CA ASN A 24 10.46 -2.84 -36.76
C ASN A 24 11.31 -2.84 -35.49
N ILE A 25 11.48 -4.00 -34.85
CA ILE A 25 12.34 -4.15 -33.66
C ILE A 25 13.81 -3.87 -34.01
N ARG A 26 14.30 -4.36 -35.16
CA ARG A 26 15.65 -4.12 -35.67
C ARG A 26 15.92 -2.62 -35.81
N GLN A 27 15.03 -1.88 -36.46
CA GLN A 27 15.15 -0.43 -36.62
C GLN A 27 15.16 0.32 -35.29
N LEU A 28 14.31 -0.07 -34.34
CA LEU A 28 14.27 0.54 -33.01
C LEU A 28 15.59 0.30 -32.25
N ILE A 29 16.09 -0.94 -32.24
CA ILE A 29 17.34 -1.28 -31.56
C ILE A 29 18.52 -0.56 -32.19
N TYR A 30 18.59 -0.47 -33.52
CA TYR A 30 19.66 0.29 -34.20
C TYR A 30 19.61 1.79 -33.92
N ARG A 31 18.40 2.38 -33.91
CA ARG A 31 18.21 3.79 -33.57
C ARG A 31 18.67 4.07 -32.15
N ASP A 32 18.32 3.20 -31.22
CA ASP A 32 18.60 3.40 -29.79
C ASP A 32 20.04 3.02 -29.44
N GLY A 33 20.67 2.11 -30.20
CA GLY A 33 22.02 1.58 -29.92
C GLY A 33 22.08 0.67 -28.68
N GLU A 34 20.92 0.34 -28.11
CA GLU A 34 20.76 -0.32 -26.83
C GLU A 34 19.60 -1.31 -26.83
N ILE A 35 19.68 -2.33 -25.97
CA ILE A 35 18.58 -3.23 -25.66
C ILE A 35 17.93 -2.80 -24.37
N HIS A 36 16.66 -2.39 -24.46
CA HIS A 36 15.90 -1.89 -23.32
C HIS A 36 15.10 -2.95 -22.54
N LYS A 37 15.01 -4.18 -23.07
CA LYS A 37 14.30 -5.29 -22.42
C LYS A 37 15.10 -6.58 -22.55
N ALA A 38 15.43 -7.21 -21.43
CA ALA A 38 16.01 -8.56 -21.42
C ALA A 38 15.01 -9.60 -21.93
N LEU A 39 15.53 -10.66 -22.54
CA LEU A 39 14.78 -11.88 -22.79
C LEU A 39 14.38 -12.51 -21.45
N ILE A 40 13.27 -13.25 -21.43
CA ILE A 40 12.92 -14.07 -20.26
C ILE A 40 13.00 -15.52 -20.71
N ALA A 41 13.81 -16.32 -20.01
CA ALA A 41 14.03 -17.71 -20.37
C ALA A 41 13.99 -18.62 -19.14
N ASP A 42 13.60 -19.86 -19.36
CA ASP A 42 13.65 -20.91 -18.35
C ASP A 42 15.10 -21.30 -18.05
N ARG A 43 15.50 -21.23 -16.78
CA ARG A 43 16.87 -21.52 -16.32
C ARG A 43 17.29 -22.95 -16.64
N MET A 44 16.35 -23.89 -16.56
CA MET A 44 16.62 -25.32 -16.70
C MET A 44 16.76 -25.74 -18.16
N THR A 45 15.82 -25.34 -19.01
CA THR A 45 15.76 -25.81 -20.41
C THR A 45 16.36 -24.82 -21.41
N GLY A 46 16.52 -23.54 -21.04
CA GLY A 46 16.89 -22.50 -21.99
C GLY A 46 15.71 -21.97 -22.83
N THR A 47 14.51 -22.54 -22.68
CA THR A 47 13.31 -22.16 -23.42
C THR A 47 13.03 -20.66 -23.24
N ILE A 48 12.94 -19.92 -24.34
CA ILE A 48 12.61 -18.50 -24.36
C ILE A 48 11.10 -18.36 -24.16
N LEU A 49 10.70 -17.68 -23.08
CA LEU A 49 9.30 -17.45 -22.71
C LEU A 49 8.82 -16.04 -23.10
N ASP A 50 9.74 -15.10 -23.28
CA ASP A 50 9.47 -13.74 -23.76
C ASP A 50 10.68 -13.19 -24.52
N GLY A 51 10.42 -12.58 -25.68
CA GLY A 51 11.44 -11.87 -26.45
C GLY A 51 11.93 -12.57 -27.72
N SER A 52 11.12 -13.43 -28.34
CA SER A 52 11.47 -14.15 -29.59
C SER A 52 12.05 -13.24 -30.67
N HIS A 53 11.47 -12.08 -30.94
CA HIS A 53 12.00 -11.12 -31.93
C HIS A 53 13.37 -10.55 -31.56
N ARG A 54 13.60 -10.26 -30.27
CA ARG A 54 14.90 -9.76 -29.79
C ARG A 54 15.97 -10.84 -29.91
N TYR A 55 15.61 -12.09 -29.62
CA TYR A 55 16.50 -13.23 -29.83
C TYR A 55 16.83 -13.41 -31.32
N ALA A 56 15.83 -13.39 -32.20
CA ALA A 56 16.03 -13.51 -33.65
C ALA A 56 16.94 -12.40 -34.20
N PHE A 57 16.72 -11.15 -33.78
CA PHE A 57 17.61 -10.02 -34.12
C PHE A 57 19.06 -10.27 -33.67
N LEU A 58 19.26 -10.65 -32.41
CA LEU A 58 20.60 -10.90 -31.86
C LEU A 58 21.32 -12.03 -32.62
N LEU A 59 20.58 -13.09 -32.95
CA LEU A 59 21.10 -14.25 -33.66
C LEU A 59 21.51 -13.90 -35.10
N GLU A 60 20.65 -13.18 -35.82
CA GLU A 60 20.87 -12.79 -37.21
C GLU A 60 22.02 -11.78 -37.34
N GLU A 61 22.09 -10.80 -36.43
CA GLU A 61 23.18 -9.81 -36.41
C GLU A 61 24.50 -10.36 -35.86
N GLY A 62 24.50 -11.61 -35.43
CA GLY A 62 25.70 -12.34 -35.04
C GLY A 62 26.20 -11.98 -33.65
N TYR A 63 25.36 -11.53 -32.73
CA TYR A 63 25.77 -11.41 -31.34
C TYR A 63 25.92 -12.79 -30.71
N LYS A 64 26.85 -12.93 -29.76
CA LYS A 64 27.02 -14.16 -28.97
C LYS A 64 26.25 -14.12 -27.66
N LEU A 65 26.08 -12.93 -27.10
CA LEU A 65 25.43 -12.74 -25.80
C LEU A 65 24.09 -12.03 -25.93
N ALA A 66 23.14 -12.40 -25.08
CA ALA A 66 21.88 -11.70 -24.86
C ALA A 66 21.70 -11.34 -23.39
N PRO A 67 21.08 -10.20 -23.05
CA PRO A 67 20.61 -9.95 -21.70
C PRO A 67 19.37 -10.82 -21.40
N VAL A 68 19.44 -11.61 -20.34
CA VAL A 68 18.40 -12.58 -19.97
C VAL A 68 18.02 -12.45 -18.50
N HIS A 69 16.73 -12.50 -18.25
CA HIS A 69 16.11 -12.76 -16.96
C HIS A 69 15.79 -14.25 -16.85
N TRP A 70 16.56 -14.96 -16.05
CA TRP A 70 16.28 -16.36 -15.76
C TRP A 70 15.12 -16.52 -14.80
N VAL A 71 14.19 -17.40 -15.15
CA VAL A 71 13.10 -17.83 -14.28
C VAL A 71 13.14 -19.34 -14.09
N ASN A 72 12.54 -19.84 -13.01
CA ASN A 72 12.21 -21.25 -12.91
C ASN A 72 10.83 -21.45 -13.55
N TYR A 73 10.76 -21.97 -14.77
CA TYR A 73 9.47 -22.06 -15.46
C TYR A 73 8.49 -23.02 -14.77
N GLN A 74 8.98 -23.96 -13.96
CA GLN A 74 8.13 -24.84 -13.15
C GLN A 74 7.48 -24.17 -11.94
N ASP A 75 7.89 -22.95 -11.57
CA ASP A 75 7.25 -22.17 -10.50
C ASP A 75 5.76 -21.97 -10.79
N GLU A 76 4.89 -22.37 -9.86
CA GLU A 76 3.43 -22.29 -9.98
C GLU A 76 2.92 -20.84 -10.16
N ASN A 77 3.70 -19.85 -9.70
CA ASN A 77 3.39 -18.44 -9.88
C ASN A 77 3.60 -17.96 -11.32
N ILE A 78 4.34 -18.72 -12.14
CA ILE A 78 4.46 -18.49 -13.57
C ILE A 78 3.41 -19.35 -14.26
N ARG A 79 2.49 -18.73 -14.98
CA ARG A 79 1.45 -19.43 -15.74
C ARG A 79 1.60 -19.18 -17.23
N VAL A 80 1.00 -20.05 -18.03
CA VAL A 80 0.90 -19.87 -19.48
C VAL A 80 -0.56 -20.02 -19.91
N GLY A 81 -0.99 -19.17 -20.81
CA GLY A 81 -2.28 -19.27 -21.49
C GLY A 81 -2.14 -19.00 -22.98
N SER A 82 -3.26 -19.03 -23.70
CA SER A 82 -3.32 -18.66 -25.13
C SER A 82 -3.87 -17.24 -25.35
N LYS A 83 -4.52 -16.64 -24.34
CA LYS A 83 -5.07 -15.27 -24.38
C LYS A 83 -4.71 -14.49 -23.13
N LEU A 84 -4.58 -13.16 -23.23
CA LEU A 84 -4.28 -12.31 -22.07
C LEU A 84 -5.30 -12.45 -20.93
N ALA A 85 -6.59 -12.62 -21.25
CA ALA A 85 -7.65 -12.84 -20.26
C ALA A 85 -7.38 -14.02 -19.30
N HIS A 86 -6.59 -15.03 -19.72
CA HIS A 86 -6.22 -16.17 -18.86
C HIS A 86 -5.35 -15.77 -17.66
N ARG A 87 -4.84 -14.53 -17.65
CA ARG A 87 -4.20 -13.95 -16.46
C ARG A 87 -5.18 -13.91 -15.29
N PHE A 88 -6.46 -13.65 -15.54
CA PHE A 88 -7.46 -13.44 -14.50
C PHE A 88 -8.52 -14.53 -14.48
N LEU A 89 -8.93 -14.99 -15.65
CA LEU A 89 -10.02 -15.94 -15.82
C LEU A 89 -9.49 -17.34 -16.12
N THR A 90 -10.15 -18.36 -15.58
CA THR A 90 -9.92 -19.75 -15.97
C THR A 90 -11.08 -20.18 -16.85
N ASP A 91 -10.85 -20.32 -18.15
CA ASP A 91 -11.92 -20.63 -19.11
C ASP A 91 -11.96 -22.12 -19.53
N GLY A 92 -11.16 -22.98 -18.89
CA GLY A 92 -11.07 -24.42 -19.20
C GLY A 92 -10.57 -24.74 -20.62
N CYS A 93 -10.33 -23.73 -21.45
CA CYS A 93 -10.06 -23.84 -22.88
C CYS A 93 -8.60 -23.51 -23.23
N SER A 94 -7.71 -23.36 -22.23
CA SER A 94 -6.29 -23.12 -22.48
C SER A 94 -5.65 -24.36 -23.10
N PHE A 95 -5.51 -24.36 -24.42
CA PHE A 95 -4.83 -25.42 -25.18
C PHE A 95 -3.32 -25.48 -24.93
N VAL A 96 -2.73 -24.44 -24.32
CA VAL A 96 -1.29 -24.35 -24.04
C VAL A 96 -1.01 -24.65 -22.57
N ASN A 97 -0.02 -25.51 -22.31
CA ASN A 97 0.51 -25.80 -20.98
C ASN A 97 2.06 -25.83 -20.99
N LYS A 98 2.68 -25.76 -19.81
CA LYS A 98 4.13 -25.69 -19.67
C LYS A 98 4.86 -26.89 -20.27
N SER A 99 4.33 -28.09 -20.08
CA SER A 99 4.92 -29.33 -20.57
C SER A 99 4.98 -29.34 -22.09
N GLU A 100 3.92 -28.87 -22.76
CA GLU A 100 3.90 -28.73 -24.21
C GLU A 100 4.87 -27.65 -24.71
N CYS A 101 4.98 -26.52 -24.00
CA CYS A 101 5.98 -25.49 -24.33
C CYS A 101 7.41 -26.05 -24.27
N ILE A 102 7.75 -26.76 -23.20
CA ILE A 102 9.08 -27.37 -23.03
C ILE A 102 9.31 -28.43 -24.11
N ARG A 103 8.34 -29.32 -24.36
CA ARG A 103 8.43 -30.35 -25.40
C ARG A 103 8.73 -29.73 -26.75
N ARG A 104 7.92 -28.77 -27.20
CA ARG A 104 8.08 -28.09 -28.49
C ARG A 104 9.40 -27.34 -28.63
N SER A 105 9.80 -26.61 -27.59
CA SER A 105 11.10 -25.92 -27.61
C SER A 105 12.25 -26.95 -27.76
N SER A 106 12.20 -28.05 -27.01
CA SER A 106 13.23 -29.09 -27.08
C SER A 106 13.25 -29.88 -28.40
N THR A 107 12.12 -30.03 -29.09
CA THR A 107 12.04 -30.73 -30.39
C THR A 107 12.20 -29.81 -31.58
N GLY A 108 12.24 -28.48 -31.38
CA GLY A 108 12.28 -27.49 -32.46
C GLY A 108 10.93 -27.31 -33.18
N GLU A 109 9.83 -27.85 -32.65
CA GLU A 109 8.47 -27.67 -33.18
C GLU A 109 7.88 -26.32 -32.73
N LEU A 110 8.39 -25.23 -33.30
CA LEU A 110 7.99 -23.87 -32.93
C LEU A 110 6.46 -23.67 -33.03
N PHE A 111 5.91 -22.93 -32.09
CA PHE A 111 4.56 -22.39 -32.23
C PHE A 111 4.53 -21.28 -33.27
N SER A 112 3.37 -21.09 -33.91
CA SER A 112 3.11 -19.85 -34.66
C SER A 112 3.22 -18.63 -33.73
N PRO A 113 3.54 -17.43 -34.27
CA PRO A 113 3.79 -16.27 -33.42
C PRO A 113 2.60 -15.90 -32.55
N ARG A 114 2.85 -15.51 -31.30
CA ARG A 114 1.82 -15.10 -30.34
C ARG A 114 0.81 -16.20 -30.01
N THR A 115 1.23 -17.46 -30.01
CA THR A 115 0.38 -18.57 -29.52
C THR A 115 0.35 -18.64 -28.00
N THR A 116 1.44 -18.29 -27.34
CA THR A 116 1.60 -18.37 -25.89
C THR A 116 1.52 -16.99 -25.23
N ARG A 117 1.01 -16.96 -23.99
CA ARG A 117 0.97 -15.80 -23.10
C ARG A 117 1.53 -16.23 -21.75
N HIS A 118 2.79 -15.87 -21.49
CA HIS A 118 3.42 -16.15 -20.21
C HIS A 118 3.08 -15.05 -19.19
N PHE A 119 2.54 -15.46 -18.05
CA PHE A 119 2.16 -14.60 -16.94
C PHE A 119 3.18 -14.76 -15.82
N PHE A 120 3.99 -13.72 -15.62
CA PHE A 120 5.04 -13.70 -14.60
C PHE A 120 4.54 -12.99 -13.33
N PRO A 121 4.98 -13.41 -12.13
CA PRO A 121 4.62 -12.78 -10.86
C PRO A 121 5.41 -11.49 -10.58
N PHE A 122 5.96 -10.85 -11.62
CA PHE A 122 6.79 -9.66 -11.51
C PHE A 122 6.57 -8.74 -12.71
N ARG A 123 6.95 -7.47 -12.53
CA ARG A 123 6.95 -6.47 -13.61
C ARG A 123 8.23 -6.58 -14.43
N LYS A 124 8.09 -6.46 -15.75
CA LYS A 124 9.19 -6.47 -16.72
C LYS A 124 9.84 -5.08 -16.75
N ASN A 125 10.69 -4.80 -15.77
CA ASN A 125 11.40 -3.53 -15.69
C ASN A 125 12.36 -3.38 -16.89
N SER A 126 12.49 -2.16 -17.41
CA SER A 126 13.47 -1.86 -18.45
C SER A 126 14.88 -2.06 -17.94
N ILE A 127 15.77 -2.44 -18.86
CA ILE A 127 17.21 -2.45 -18.67
C ILE A 127 17.83 -1.49 -19.69
N THR A 128 19.13 -1.29 -19.61
CA THR A 128 19.91 -0.61 -20.65
C THR A 128 21.19 -1.40 -20.83
N VAL A 129 21.36 -1.96 -22.03
CA VAL A 129 22.56 -2.72 -22.42
C VAL A 129 22.98 -2.23 -23.80
N SER A 130 24.17 -1.63 -23.90
CA SER A 130 24.67 -1.17 -25.20
C SER A 130 24.92 -2.36 -26.11
N LEU A 131 24.64 -2.21 -27.40
CA LEU A 131 25.04 -3.19 -28.40
C LEU A 131 26.55 -3.41 -28.41
N ALA A 132 27.34 -2.39 -28.07
CA ALA A 132 28.80 -2.49 -27.98
C ALA A 132 29.26 -3.42 -26.84
N ASP A 133 28.45 -3.58 -25.79
CA ASP A 133 28.74 -4.46 -24.66
C ASP A 133 28.41 -5.93 -24.97
N LEU A 134 27.64 -6.18 -26.03
CA LEU A 134 27.29 -7.52 -26.48
C LEU A 134 28.42 -8.08 -27.35
N LYS A 135 29.01 -9.18 -26.88
CA LYS A 135 30.10 -9.86 -27.58
C LYS A 135 29.70 -10.20 -29.02
N PRO A 136 30.44 -9.75 -30.04
CA PRO A 136 30.15 -10.06 -31.43
C PRO A 136 30.55 -11.49 -31.80
N GLY A 137 30.00 -11.96 -32.92
CA GLY A 137 30.12 -13.30 -33.46
C GLY A 137 29.65 -13.35 -34.93
N PRO A 138 29.57 -14.55 -35.52
CA PRO A 138 29.14 -14.69 -36.91
C PRO A 138 27.64 -14.49 -37.03
N LYS A 139 27.20 -13.76 -38.04
CA LYS A 139 25.79 -13.70 -38.46
C LYS A 139 25.26 -15.10 -38.75
N ARG A 140 24.01 -15.37 -38.39
CA ARG A 140 23.36 -16.67 -38.58
C ARG A 140 22.07 -16.51 -39.38
N GLU A 141 21.78 -17.47 -40.25
CA GLU A 141 20.51 -17.52 -40.97
C GLU A 141 19.36 -17.83 -40.01
N ILE A 142 18.23 -17.14 -40.17
CA ILE A 142 17.08 -17.26 -39.28
C ILE A 142 15.78 -17.67 -39.99
N ASP A 143 15.82 -18.16 -41.23
CA ASP A 143 14.61 -18.50 -42.01
C ASP A 143 13.71 -19.52 -41.29
N HIS A 144 14.31 -20.43 -40.53
CA HIS A 144 13.62 -21.41 -39.68
C HIS A 144 12.85 -20.79 -38.50
N LEU A 145 13.12 -19.53 -38.13
CA LEU A 145 12.40 -18.78 -37.10
C LEU A 145 11.30 -17.89 -37.69
N LEU A 146 11.30 -17.64 -39.01
CA LEU A 146 10.39 -16.70 -39.63
C LEU A 146 9.04 -17.35 -39.93
N ALA A 147 7.97 -16.74 -39.45
CA ALA A 147 6.62 -17.16 -39.80
C ALA A 147 6.32 -16.89 -41.28
N LYS A 148 5.72 -17.87 -41.97
CA LYS A 148 5.31 -17.76 -43.38
C LYS A 148 3.98 -17.03 -43.51
N VAL A 149 4.00 -15.71 -43.32
CA VAL A 149 2.81 -14.84 -43.36
C VAL A 149 3.03 -13.60 -44.22
N ASN A 150 1.95 -13.04 -44.74
CA ASN A 150 1.95 -11.75 -45.43
C ASN A 150 1.65 -10.57 -44.49
N ILE A 151 1.84 -9.35 -45.00
CA ILE A 151 1.67 -8.12 -44.18
C ILE A 151 0.24 -7.96 -43.65
N SER A 152 -0.77 -8.38 -44.42
CA SER A 152 -2.18 -8.27 -44.03
C SER A 152 -2.53 -9.24 -42.90
N GLU A 153 -1.99 -10.46 -42.95
CA GLU A 153 -2.11 -11.43 -41.86
C GLU A 153 -1.45 -10.92 -40.58
N GLU A 154 -0.25 -10.35 -40.68
CA GLU A 154 0.44 -9.78 -39.53
C GLU A 154 -0.33 -8.58 -38.92
N ILE A 155 -0.90 -7.71 -39.76
CA ILE A 155 -1.80 -6.64 -39.31
C ILE A 155 -3.02 -7.22 -38.59
N SER A 156 -3.60 -8.30 -39.11
CA SER A 156 -4.74 -9.00 -38.47
C SER A 156 -4.35 -9.52 -37.09
N HIS A 157 -3.21 -10.21 -36.96
CA HIS A 157 -2.69 -10.69 -35.67
C HIS A 157 -2.44 -9.56 -34.68
N ASN A 158 -1.92 -8.41 -35.14
CA ASN A 158 -1.75 -7.23 -34.31
C ASN A 158 -3.09 -6.69 -33.80
N LYS A 159 -4.10 -6.59 -34.67
CA LYS A 159 -5.45 -6.17 -34.28
C LYS A 159 -6.10 -7.13 -33.28
N SER A 160 -5.95 -8.45 -33.47
CA SER A 160 -6.44 -9.44 -32.51
C SER A 160 -5.76 -9.31 -31.14
N TYR A 161 -4.45 -9.05 -31.11
CA TYR A 161 -3.75 -8.83 -29.85
C TYR A 161 -4.16 -7.52 -29.16
N LEU A 162 -4.46 -6.46 -29.92
CA LEU A 162 -5.04 -5.23 -29.36
C LEU A 162 -6.40 -5.50 -28.73
N ALA A 163 -7.27 -6.28 -29.39
CA ALA A 163 -8.55 -6.69 -28.82
C ALA A 163 -8.40 -7.52 -27.53
N GLU A 164 -7.36 -8.36 -27.42
CA GLU A 164 -7.04 -9.05 -26.15
C GLU A 164 -6.65 -8.08 -25.03
N ILE A 165 -5.93 -6.99 -25.36
CA ILE A 165 -5.57 -5.95 -24.37
C ILE A 165 -6.84 -5.22 -23.90
N ASP A 166 -7.72 -4.84 -24.82
CA ASP A 166 -8.97 -4.15 -24.48
C ASP A 166 -9.85 -5.03 -23.57
N GLU A 167 -9.90 -6.33 -23.83
CA GLU A 167 -10.59 -7.30 -22.97
C GLU A 167 -9.93 -7.41 -21.59
N GLU A 168 -8.59 -7.46 -21.51
CA GLU A 168 -7.86 -7.48 -20.24
C GLU A 168 -8.15 -6.21 -19.41
N LEU A 169 -8.21 -5.05 -20.06
CA LEU A 169 -8.55 -3.78 -19.41
C LEU A 169 -9.99 -3.78 -18.88
N ARG A 170 -10.94 -4.36 -19.62
CA ARG A 170 -12.33 -4.50 -19.19
C ARG A 170 -12.43 -5.37 -17.93
N ILE A 171 -11.78 -6.53 -17.91
CA ILE A 171 -11.73 -7.41 -16.73
C ILE A 171 -11.16 -6.67 -15.51
N LEU A 172 -10.08 -5.90 -15.69
CA LEU A 172 -9.50 -5.10 -14.62
C LEU A 172 -10.45 -4.00 -14.11
N SER A 173 -11.21 -3.37 -15.01
CA SER A 173 -12.21 -2.38 -14.65
C SER A 173 -13.30 -2.98 -13.75
N ASP A 174 -13.74 -4.21 -14.04
CA ASP A 174 -14.74 -4.92 -13.24
C ASP A 174 -14.20 -5.21 -11.83
N TYR A 175 -12.94 -5.68 -11.72
CA TYR A 175 -12.29 -5.87 -10.41
C TYR A 175 -12.13 -4.56 -9.63
N ILE A 176 -11.80 -3.45 -10.30
CA ILE A 176 -11.69 -2.13 -9.66
C ILE A 176 -13.06 -1.72 -9.11
N ALA A 177 -14.15 -1.93 -9.86
CA ALA A 177 -15.50 -1.62 -9.41
C ALA A 177 -15.86 -2.40 -8.12
N GLU A 178 -15.62 -3.72 -8.09
CA GLU A 178 -15.85 -4.56 -6.91
C GLU A 178 -15.07 -4.08 -5.68
N MET A 179 -13.80 -3.70 -5.87
CA MET A 179 -12.97 -3.16 -4.79
C MET A 179 -13.49 -1.81 -4.28
N VAL A 180 -14.00 -0.95 -5.17
CA VAL A 180 -14.59 0.34 -4.80
C VAL A 180 -15.87 0.17 -4.00
N GLU A 181 -16.73 -0.79 -4.37
CA GLU A 181 -17.93 -1.14 -3.61
C GLU A 181 -17.59 -1.61 -2.20
N SER A 182 -16.64 -2.55 -2.08
CA SER A 182 -16.15 -3.06 -0.80
C SER A 182 -15.57 -1.95 0.08
N ARG A 183 -14.76 -1.05 -0.49
CA ARG A 183 -14.21 0.11 0.21
C ARG A 183 -15.32 1.04 0.71
N THR A 184 -16.34 1.28 -0.11
CA THR A 184 -17.47 2.15 0.24
C THR A 184 -18.25 1.56 1.40
N TYR A 185 -18.60 0.28 1.33
CA TYR A 185 -19.27 -0.45 2.40
C TYR A 185 -18.51 -0.37 3.72
N LEU A 186 -17.21 -0.69 3.72
CA LEU A 186 -16.39 -0.64 4.93
C LEU A 186 -16.24 0.78 5.50
N THR A 187 -16.16 1.80 4.64
CA THR A 187 -16.13 3.20 5.08
C THR A 187 -17.41 3.55 5.82
N THR A 188 -18.57 3.20 5.26
CA THR A 188 -19.87 3.39 5.93
C THR A 188 -19.95 2.64 7.26
N GLN A 189 -19.46 1.40 7.33
CA GLN A 189 -19.40 0.64 8.58
C GLN A 189 -18.54 1.34 9.65
N VAL A 190 -17.37 1.85 9.26
CA VAL A 190 -16.49 2.62 10.16
C VAL A 190 -17.20 3.87 10.69
N ASP A 191 -17.90 4.61 9.83
CA ASP A 191 -18.62 5.82 10.25
C ASP A 191 -19.78 5.49 11.19
N MET A 192 -20.53 4.42 10.93
CA MET A 192 -21.57 3.92 11.84
C MET A 192 -21.00 3.52 13.21
N LEU A 193 -19.84 2.85 13.23
CA LEU A 193 -19.15 2.46 14.47
C LEU A 193 -18.64 3.69 15.24
N LYS A 194 -18.05 4.68 14.56
CA LYS A 194 -17.66 5.95 15.19
C LYS A 194 -18.86 6.70 15.75
N ALA A 195 -19.98 6.71 15.04
CA ALA A 195 -21.21 7.38 15.47
C ALA A 195 -21.88 6.70 16.68
N SER A 196 -21.64 5.40 16.91
CA SER A 196 -22.16 4.65 18.06
C SER A 196 -21.24 4.66 19.29
N GLN A 197 -20.02 5.18 19.16
CA GLN A 197 -19.14 5.38 20.32
C GLN A 197 -19.73 6.40 21.30
N PRO A 198 -19.43 6.27 22.60
CA PRO A 198 -19.99 7.15 23.62
C PRO A 198 -19.48 8.58 23.47
N VAL A 199 -20.27 9.54 23.93
CA VAL A 199 -19.78 10.86 24.32
C VAL A 199 -19.17 10.75 25.71
N ILE A 200 -17.88 11.03 25.84
CA ILE A 200 -17.15 10.95 27.11
C ILE A 200 -17.04 12.35 27.72
N PHE A 201 -17.37 12.47 29.01
CA PHE A 201 -17.05 13.66 29.79
C PHE A 201 -15.85 13.38 30.70
N PHE A 202 -14.79 14.17 30.57
CA PHE A 202 -13.55 14.04 31.33
C PHE A 202 -13.30 15.31 32.16
N PRO A 203 -13.83 15.38 33.39
CA PRO A 203 -13.60 16.52 34.26
C PRO A 203 -12.27 16.45 35.02
N GLY A 204 -11.67 17.61 35.23
CA GLY A 204 -10.45 17.75 35.99
C GLY A 204 -10.11 19.20 36.31
N LYS A 205 -9.11 19.41 37.18
CA LYS A 205 -8.57 20.76 37.44
C LYS A 205 -7.56 21.17 36.37
N PHE A 206 -6.85 20.19 35.80
CA PHE A 206 -5.82 20.39 34.76
C PHE A 206 -4.81 21.50 35.12
N HIS A 207 -4.45 21.61 36.41
CA HIS A 207 -3.63 22.71 36.93
C HIS A 207 -2.27 22.22 37.47
N PRO A 208 -1.12 22.66 36.91
CA PRO A 208 -1.00 23.21 35.54
C PRO A 208 -1.23 22.11 34.49
N PRO A 209 -1.60 22.47 33.23
CA PRO A 209 -1.67 21.51 32.14
C PRO A 209 -0.29 20.87 31.91
N HIS A 210 -0.24 19.55 31.75
CA HIS A 210 1.02 18.82 31.56
C HIS A 210 0.81 17.66 30.58
N MET A 211 1.91 17.11 30.06
CA MET A 211 1.87 16.07 29.02
C MET A 211 1.09 14.81 29.43
N GLY A 212 1.10 14.41 30.70
CA GLY A 212 0.24 13.33 31.20
C GLY A 212 -1.27 13.56 30.95
N HIS A 213 -1.77 14.79 31.14
CA HIS A 213 -3.15 15.14 30.82
C HIS A 213 -3.42 15.00 29.32
N VAL A 214 -2.52 15.53 28.48
CA VAL A 214 -2.64 15.46 27.02
C VAL A 214 -2.67 14.00 26.55
N GLN A 215 -1.79 13.14 27.07
CA GLN A 215 -1.76 11.73 26.70
C GLN A 215 -3.07 11.02 27.07
N THR A 216 -3.59 11.26 28.27
CA THR A 216 -4.88 10.69 28.69
C THR A 216 -6.03 11.20 27.83
N ILE A 217 -6.04 12.50 27.52
CA ILE A 217 -7.03 13.13 26.64
C ILE A 217 -7.02 12.47 25.26
N LEU A 218 -5.85 12.31 24.62
CA LEU A 218 -5.73 11.69 23.30
C LEU A 218 -6.17 10.22 23.30
N GLN A 219 -5.86 9.47 24.37
CA GLN A 219 -6.30 8.08 24.54
C GLN A 219 -7.82 7.97 24.70
N LEU A 220 -8.45 8.91 25.41
CA LEU A 220 -9.90 8.94 25.54
C LEU A 220 -10.57 9.37 24.23
N ALA A 221 -10.01 10.39 23.56
CA ALA A 221 -10.50 10.90 22.29
C ALA A 221 -10.50 9.85 21.17
N SER A 222 -9.56 8.89 21.18
CA SER A 222 -9.52 7.80 20.20
C SER A 222 -10.63 6.75 20.38
N ASN A 223 -11.33 6.74 21.52
CA ASN A 223 -12.31 5.72 21.90
C ASN A 223 -13.71 6.30 22.12
N CYS A 224 -13.98 7.49 21.61
CA CYS A 224 -15.25 8.17 21.80
C CYS A 224 -15.66 8.95 20.55
N LYS A 225 -16.98 9.09 20.37
CA LYS A 225 -17.55 9.95 19.34
C LYS A 225 -17.19 11.41 19.58
N LYS A 226 -17.19 11.83 20.85
CA LYS A 226 -16.86 13.17 21.29
C LYS A 226 -16.31 13.12 22.71
N LEU A 227 -15.19 13.81 22.95
CA LEU A 227 -14.62 14.00 24.27
C LEU A 227 -14.91 15.42 24.73
N ILE A 228 -15.53 15.56 25.89
CA ILE A 228 -15.80 16.85 26.51
C ILE A 228 -14.91 16.98 27.74
N ILE A 229 -13.97 17.92 27.72
CA ILE A 229 -13.04 18.20 28.82
C ILE A 229 -13.67 19.28 29.68
N GLY A 230 -13.99 18.94 30.93
CA GLY A 230 -14.53 19.90 31.90
C GLY A 230 -13.45 20.45 32.82
N VAL A 231 -13.02 21.70 32.62
CA VAL A 231 -12.07 22.35 33.52
C VAL A 231 -12.81 22.91 34.73
N THR A 232 -12.54 22.38 35.93
CA THR A 232 -13.20 22.73 37.19
C THR A 232 -12.50 23.88 37.93
N GLY A 233 -13.26 24.73 38.63
CA GLY A 233 -12.79 26.00 39.22
C GLY A 233 -12.20 25.95 40.63
N ASP A 234 -12.06 24.77 41.25
CA ASP A 234 -11.56 24.66 42.64
C ASP A 234 -10.04 24.78 42.71
N THR A 235 -9.51 25.97 42.45
CA THR A 235 -8.08 26.25 42.65
C THR A 235 -7.83 27.10 43.90
N PRO A 236 -6.84 26.73 44.75
CA PRO A 236 -6.49 27.52 45.94
C PRO A 236 -5.91 28.90 45.59
N SER A 237 -6.00 29.85 46.52
CA SER A 237 -5.67 31.29 46.41
C SER A 237 -4.23 31.68 46.05
N ASN A 238 -3.32 30.73 45.76
CA ASN A 238 -1.91 30.95 45.42
C ASN A 238 -1.57 30.37 44.03
N ASP A 239 -2.31 30.76 43.00
CA ASP A 239 -2.33 30.07 41.71
C ASP A 239 -1.37 30.66 40.65
N ILE A 240 -0.69 29.78 39.91
CA ILE A 240 0.25 30.11 38.83
C ILE A 240 -0.49 30.41 37.50
N MET A 241 -1.70 29.87 37.31
CA MET A 241 -2.54 30.05 36.11
C MET A 241 -4.03 30.03 36.45
N THR A 242 -4.80 30.93 35.85
CA THR A 242 -6.26 30.98 35.97
C THR A 242 -6.96 29.88 35.16
N GLN A 243 -8.18 29.51 35.56
CA GLN A 243 -9.02 28.54 34.85
C GLN A 243 -9.21 28.89 33.36
N ASN A 244 -9.37 30.18 33.03
CA ASN A 244 -9.52 30.63 31.64
C ASN A 244 -8.21 30.43 30.84
N GLN A 245 -7.04 30.64 31.45
CA GLN A 245 -5.75 30.37 30.80
C GLN A 245 -5.53 28.87 30.56
N ILE A 246 -5.97 28.01 31.48
CA ILE A 246 -5.94 26.55 31.31
C ILE A 246 -6.80 26.11 30.12
N ILE A 247 -8.03 26.64 30.03
CA ILE A 247 -8.92 26.38 28.90
C ILE A 247 -8.26 26.82 27.59
N GLN A 248 -7.68 28.02 27.55
CA GLN A 248 -7.01 28.52 26.34
C GLN A 248 -5.86 27.59 25.92
N VAL A 249 -4.98 27.21 26.84
CA VAL A 249 -3.85 26.30 26.54
C VAL A 249 -4.34 24.95 26.04
N LEU A 250 -5.36 24.35 26.66
CA LEU A 250 -5.90 23.07 26.22
C LEU A 250 -6.59 23.19 24.86
N SER A 251 -7.35 24.26 24.62
CA SER A 251 -7.98 24.52 23.34
C SER A 251 -6.96 24.71 22.22
N ASP A 252 -5.88 25.46 22.46
CA ASP A 252 -4.81 25.68 21.47
C ASP A 252 -4.06 24.38 21.15
N VAL A 253 -3.75 23.56 22.16
CA VAL A 253 -3.07 22.27 21.97
C VAL A 253 -3.95 21.26 21.24
N LEU A 254 -5.26 21.33 21.43
CA LEU A 254 -6.21 20.34 20.92
C LEU A 254 -7.01 20.84 19.72
N GLU A 255 -6.67 22.00 19.14
CA GLU A 255 -7.40 22.66 18.06
C GLU A 255 -7.59 21.76 16.83
N THR A 256 -6.62 20.89 16.54
CA THR A 256 -6.66 19.98 15.38
C THR A 256 -7.58 18.77 15.55
N PHE A 257 -8.20 18.60 16.74
CA PHE A 257 -9.07 17.47 17.05
C PHE A 257 -10.55 17.87 17.04
N ASP A 258 -11.23 17.63 15.92
CA ASP A 258 -12.64 17.98 15.71
C ASP A 258 -13.62 17.31 16.69
N ASN A 259 -13.21 16.23 17.35
CA ASN A 259 -14.02 15.48 18.31
C ASN A 259 -13.74 15.83 19.77
N ILE A 260 -12.92 16.85 20.07
CA ILE A 260 -12.63 17.30 21.43
C ILE A 260 -13.24 18.69 21.67
N GLU A 261 -13.92 18.85 22.79
CA GLU A 261 -14.49 20.13 23.24
C GLU A 261 -13.99 20.44 24.65
N VAL A 262 -13.50 21.66 24.89
CA VAL A 262 -13.06 22.12 26.22
C VAL A 262 -14.09 23.09 26.78
N LEU A 263 -14.63 22.78 27.96
CA LEU A 263 -15.68 23.56 28.63
C LEU A 263 -15.26 23.99 30.04
N LYS A 264 -15.75 25.17 30.44
CA LYS A 264 -15.64 25.68 31.80
C LYS A 264 -16.72 25.09 32.69
N ILE A 265 -16.33 24.54 33.84
CA ILE A 265 -17.24 24.09 34.90
C ILE A 265 -17.01 24.96 36.14
N ASN A 266 -18.04 25.69 36.55
CA ASN A 266 -17.92 26.70 37.62
C ASN A 266 -17.88 26.11 39.04
N ASP A 267 -18.37 24.88 39.24
CA ASP A 267 -18.51 24.28 40.57
C ASP A 267 -17.65 23.01 40.74
N THR A 268 -17.40 22.62 42.00
CA THR A 268 -16.88 21.27 42.33
C THR A 268 -17.91 20.21 41.98
N LEU A 269 -17.53 19.23 41.15
CA LEU A 269 -18.43 18.13 40.79
C LEU A 269 -18.93 17.33 42.01
N THR A 270 -18.07 17.08 42.99
CA THR A 270 -18.43 16.29 44.18
C THR A 270 -19.39 17.02 45.13
N GLN A 271 -19.62 18.33 44.95
CA GLN A 271 -20.56 19.12 45.75
C GLN A 271 -21.94 19.26 45.10
N LYS A 272 -22.11 18.81 43.85
CA LYS A 272 -23.40 18.85 43.16
C LYS A 272 -24.32 17.72 43.61
N ASN A 273 -25.60 18.02 43.81
CA ASN A 273 -26.62 17.04 44.19
C ASN A 273 -27.24 16.31 42.98
N ASP A 274 -27.04 16.83 41.77
CA ASP A 274 -27.52 16.27 40.51
C ASP A 274 -26.54 16.56 39.36
N THR A 275 -26.86 16.10 38.15
CA THR A 275 -26.08 16.38 36.93
C THR A 275 -26.51 17.68 36.24
N CYS A 276 -27.29 18.54 36.90
CA CYS A 276 -27.81 19.76 36.29
C CYS A 276 -26.66 20.74 35.98
N GLY A 277 -26.70 21.33 34.78
CA GLY A 277 -25.65 22.21 34.29
C GLY A 277 -24.36 21.52 33.83
N LEU A 278 -24.35 20.18 33.71
CA LEU A 278 -23.28 19.44 33.02
C LEU A 278 -23.62 19.24 31.53
N PRO A 279 -22.61 19.06 30.66
CA PRO A 279 -22.86 18.69 29.27
C PRO A 279 -23.61 17.35 29.17
N LYS A 280 -24.24 17.08 28.03
CA LYS A 280 -24.81 15.75 27.77
C LYS A 280 -23.68 14.78 27.43
N PHE A 281 -23.57 13.68 28.15
CA PHE A 281 -22.57 12.64 27.95
C PHE A 281 -23.11 11.25 28.29
N ASP A 282 -22.49 10.20 27.75
CA ASP A 282 -22.87 8.80 27.97
C ASP A 282 -21.99 8.13 29.03
N LEU A 283 -20.73 8.59 29.18
CA LEU A 283 -19.75 8.03 30.10
C LEU A 283 -18.92 9.15 30.75
N LEU A 284 -18.78 9.10 32.08
CA LEU A 284 -17.85 9.94 32.82
C LEU A 284 -16.52 9.22 33.00
N CYS A 285 -15.41 9.85 32.64
CA CYS A 285 -14.07 9.34 32.91
C CYS A 285 -13.40 10.21 33.97
N SER A 286 -12.73 9.64 34.97
CA SER A 286 -11.94 10.44 35.91
C SER A 286 -10.80 9.65 36.53
N GLY A 287 -9.68 10.32 36.80
CA GLY A 287 -8.60 9.79 37.64
C GLY A 287 -8.77 10.09 39.13
N ASN A 288 -9.90 10.70 39.54
CA ASN A 288 -10.25 10.94 40.93
C ASN A 288 -11.33 9.93 41.40
N PRO A 289 -11.03 9.02 42.34
CA PRO A 289 -12.00 8.06 42.87
C PRO A 289 -13.26 8.73 43.45
N ASP A 290 -13.14 9.92 44.04
CA ASP A 290 -14.29 10.63 44.62
C ASP A 290 -15.30 11.07 43.55
N VAL A 291 -14.80 11.42 42.36
CA VAL A 291 -15.64 11.79 41.21
C VAL A 291 -16.34 10.56 40.64
N ILE A 292 -15.67 9.39 40.65
CA ILE A 292 -16.28 8.12 40.25
C ILE A 292 -17.40 7.74 41.22
N HIS A 293 -17.15 7.79 42.53
CA HIS A 293 -18.15 7.50 43.55
C HIS A 293 -19.34 8.46 43.50
N TRP A 294 -19.08 9.75 43.25
CA TRP A 294 -20.14 10.73 43.01
C TRP A 294 -20.99 10.34 41.79
N ALA A 295 -20.37 9.99 40.66
CA ALA A 295 -21.09 9.61 39.45
C ALA A 295 -21.97 8.37 39.66
N GLU A 296 -21.46 7.36 40.38
CA GLU A 296 -22.20 6.15 40.72
C GLU A 296 -23.45 6.46 41.59
N LYS A 297 -23.32 7.35 42.59
CA LYS A 297 -24.46 7.81 43.40
C LYS A 297 -25.53 8.51 42.58
N GLN A 298 -25.13 9.19 41.50
CA GLN A 298 -26.03 9.91 40.60
C GLN A 298 -26.60 9.02 39.47
N GLY A 299 -26.30 7.72 39.47
CA GLY A 299 -26.76 6.77 38.44
C GLY A 299 -26.09 6.96 37.08
N VAL A 300 -24.94 7.63 37.05
CA VAL A 300 -24.18 7.93 35.83
C VAL A 300 -23.14 6.83 35.60
N LYS A 301 -23.00 6.36 34.36
CA LYS A 301 -21.92 5.43 34.00
C LYS A 301 -20.57 6.13 34.15
N ALA A 302 -19.67 5.54 34.92
CA ALA A 302 -18.35 6.09 35.16
C ALA A 302 -17.23 5.06 34.93
N LYS A 303 -16.06 5.54 34.53
CA LYS A 303 -14.85 4.73 34.34
C LYS A 303 -13.66 5.44 34.98
N PHE A 304 -12.97 4.73 35.87
CA PHE A 304 -11.70 5.20 36.41
C PHE A 304 -10.61 5.16 35.33
N VAL A 305 -9.80 6.21 35.27
CA VAL A 305 -8.66 6.31 34.34
C VAL A 305 -7.39 6.48 35.14
N GLU A 306 -6.47 5.52 35.03
CA GLU A 306 -5.18 5.59 35.70
C GLU A 306 -4.33 6.77 35.19
N ARG A 307 -3.57 7.38 36.10
CA ARG A 307 -2.65 8.47 35.73
C ARG A 307 -1.50 7.90 34.89
N SER A 308 -1.18 8.54 33.77
CA SER A 308 -0.04 8.16 32.92
C SER A 308 1.27 8.15 33.73
N LEU A 309 1.95 7.00 33.77
CA LEU A 309 3.23 6.80 34.48
C LEU A 309 4.39 7.48 33.73
N GLY A 310 5.02 8.47 34.36
CA GLY A 310 6.26 9.11 33.89
C GLY A 310 6.84 10.08 34.92
N VAL A 311 8.15 9.98 35.19
CA VAL A 311 8.90 10.69 36.26
C VAL A 311 8.84 12.23 36.13
N HIS A 312 8.40 12.76 34.99
CA HIS A 312 8.23 14.19 34.71
C HIS A 312 6.77 14.64 34.48
N CYS A 313 5.78 13.79 34.81
CA CYS A 313 4.38 13.98 34.41
C CYS A 313 3.40 14.15 35.58
N SER A 314 3.87 14.49 36.79
CA SER A 314 2.99 14.77 37.93
C SER A 314 2.93 16.27 38.25
N GLY A 315 1.71 16.81 38.41
CA GLY A 315 1.51 18.18 38.86
C GLY A 315 2.05 18.45 40.28
N GLU A 316 2.34 17.41 41.08
CA GLU A 316 3.03 17.55 42.36
C GLU A 316 4.53 17.85 42.20
N VAL A 317 5.22 17.19 41.27
CA VAL A 317 6.64 17.45 40.99
C VAL A 317 6.82 18.83 40.35
N ILE A 318 5.91 19.22 39.45
CA ILE A 318 5.93 20.56 38.83
C ILE A 318 5.65 21.65 39.87
N ARG A 319 4.70 21.44 40.79
CA ARG A 319 4.42 22.38 41.88
C ARG A 319 5.59 22.50 42.86
N ALA A 320 6.27 21.39 43.18
CA ALA A 320 7.44 21.38 44.05
C ALA A 320 8.62 22.19 43.46
N VAL A 321 8.86 22.06 42.14
CA VAL A 321 9.92 22.82 41.44
C VAL A 321 9.61 24.33 41.35
N LEU A 322 8.32 24.70 41.27
CA LEU A 322 7.88 26.10 41.21
C LEU A 322 7.79 26.78 42.60
N SER A 323 7.62 26.00 43.68
CA SER A 323 7.69 26.54 45.05
C SER A 323 9.12 26.80 45.54
N ASP A 324 10.11 26.04 45.06
CA ASP A 324 11.52 26.26 45.41
C ASP A 324 12.12 27.51 44.74
N SER A 325 11.63 27.90 43.55
CA SER A 325 12.12 29.11 42.85
C SER A 325 11.57 30.42 43.41
N SER A 326 10.59 30.37 44.31
CA SER A 326 10.01 31.55 44.99
C SER A 326 10.60 31.82 46.38
N SER A 327 11.55 30.99 46.85
CA SER A 327 12.23 31.17 48.14
C SER A 327 13.70 31.66 48.03
N GLU A 328 14.24 31.84 46.82
CA GLU A 328 15.61 32.36 46.58
C GLU A 328 15.69 33.87 46.25
N ASN A 329 14.60 34.62 46.37
CA ASN A 329 14.64 36.09 46.29
C ASN A 329 14.17 36.72 47.61
N ILE A 330 15.09 36.79 48.58
CA ILE A 330 15.10 37.81 49.66
C ILE A 330 16.37 38.64 49.48
#